data_AF-A0A9E7FFN9-F1
#
_entry.id   AF-A0A9E7FFN9-F1
#
_cell.length_a   1.000
_cell.length_b   1.000
_cell.length_c   1.000
_cell.angle_alpha   90.00
_cell.angle_beta   90.00
_cell.angle_gamma   90.00
#
_symmetry.space_group_name_H-M   'P 1'
#
loop_
_entity.id
_entity.type
_entity.pdbx_description
1 polymer ?
#
loop_
_entity_poly.entity_id
_entity_poly.type
_entity_poly.pdbx_seq_one_letter_code
_entity_poly.pdbx_strand_id
1 'polypeptide(L)'
;NKEKARDSIVYSYKHCFSGFAATLTPSQAHQIAELAQVISVSPSRTFPLHTTRSWDYLGLRDSHQQPTGLLEKGKEGDGIIIGVVDTGIWPESRSFNDDGYGPVPSRWKGKCEAGQKFTVNHCNRKIIGARYYSKDDDPSEVARDYDSPRDASGHGTHRFHRSRFSGKRCKLPRSRCRHSKRRRSSCAASNL
;
A
#
# COMPACT_ATOMS: atom_id res chain seq x y z
N ASN A 1 15.49 24.59 -19.78
CA ASN A 1 14.36 24.47 -20.74
C ASN A 1 13.18 23.84 -20.00
N LYS A 2 11.96 24.40 -20.14
CA LYS A 2 10.71 23.92 -19.51
C LYS A 2 10.37 22.48 -19.87
N GLU A 3 10.73 22.04 -21.07
CA GLU A 3 10.46 20.68 -21.56
C GLU A 3 11.26 19.65 -20.76
N LYS A 4 12.58 19.83 -20.67
CA LYS A 4 13.46 19.01 -19.81
C LYS A 4 13.01 18.98 -18.34
N ALA A 5 12.47 20.10 -17.83
CA ALA A 5 11.96 20.15 -16.46
C ALA A 5 10.68 19.31 -16.30
N ARG A 6 9.79 19.30 -17.29
CA ARG A 6 8.62 18.42 -17.29
C ARG A 6 9.01 16.95 -17.37
N ASP A 7 9.97 16.62 -18.22
CA ASP A 7 10.44 15.24 -18.41
C ASP A 7 11.19 14.71 -17.19
N SER A 8 11.84 15.59 -16.42
CA SER A 8 12.48 15.21 -15.16
C SER A 8 11.50 14.92 -14.03
N ILE A 9 10.25 15.39 -14.09
CA ILE A 9 9.26 15.16 -13.03
C ILE A 9 8.71 13.75 -13.16
N VAL A 10 8.95 13.00 -12.10
CA VAL A 10 8.57 11.60 -11.97
C VAL A 10 7.16 11.49 -11.37
N TYR A 11 6.90 12.24 -10.31
CA TYR A 11 5.60 12.24 -9.63
C TYR A 11 5.31 13.57 -8.95
N SER A 12 4.02 13.93 -8.83
CA SER A 12 3.56 15.12 -8.09
C SER A 12 2.66 14.72 -6.92
N TYR A 13 3.07 15.07 -5.71
CA TYR A 13 2.34 14.88 -4.47
C TYR A 13 1.42 16.07 -4.22
N LYS A 14 0.13 15.78 -4.00
CA LYS A 14 -0.92 16.82 -3.79
C LYS A 14 -1.75 16.61 -2.54
N HIS A 15 -1.82 15.39 -2.01
CA HIS A 15 -2.78 15.03 -0.96
C HIS A 15 -2.18 14.98 0.45
N CYS A 16 -0.88 14.76 0.56
CA CYS A 16 -0.21 14.54 1.85
C CYS A 16 0.72 15.67 2.24
N PHE A 17 1.41 16.18 1.25
CA PHE A 17 2.28 17.34 1.26
C PHE A 17 2.31 17.82 -0.20
N SER A 18 2.59 19.11 -0.39
CA SER A 18 2.82 19.69 -1.71
C SER A 18 4.26 19.42 -2.09
N GLY A 19 4.48 18.64 -3.14
CA GLY A 19 5.84 18.33 -3.57
C GLY A 19 5.94 17.49 -4.83
N PHE A 20 7.17 17.18 -5.23
CA PHE A 20 7.42 16.35 -6.41
C PHE A 20 8.64 15.44 -6.24
N ALA A 21 8.62 14.36 -7.02
CA ALA A 21 9.74 13.48 -7.32
C ALA A 21 10.33 13.88 -8.67
N ALA A 22 11.64 13.95 -8.78
CA ALA A 22 12.31 14.21 -10.04
C ALA A 22 13.66 13.49 -10.14
N THR A 23 14.04 13.15 -11.37
CA THR A 23 15.39 12.68 -11.71
C THR A 23 16.28 13.88 -11.95
N LEU A 24 17.25 14.09 -11.06
CA LEU A 24 18.11 15.28 -11.03
C LEU A 24 19.57 14.89 -10.87
N THR A 25 20.48 15.68 -11.44
CA THR A 25 21.90 15.57 -11.10
C THR A 25 22.15 16.07 -9.67
N PRO A 26 23.26 15.68 -9.02
CA PRO A 26 23.60 16.20 -7.69
C PRO A 26 23.66 17.75 -7.64
N SER A 27 24.17 18.38 -8.69
CA SER A 27 24.22 19.84 -8.80
C SER A 27 22.83 20.48 -8.90
N GLN A 28 21.93 19.89 -9.69
CA GLN A 28 20.55 20.37 -9.80
C GLN A 28 19.78 20.19 -8.49
N ALA A 29 19.97 19.06 -7.80
CA ALA A 29 19.36 18.81 -6.50
C ALA A 29 19.80 19.86 -5.46
N HIS A 30 21.08 20.23 -5.45
CA HIS A 30 21.59 21.29 -4.59
C HIS A 30 21.00 22.65 -4.94
N GLN A 31 20.92 23.01 -6.23
CA GLN A 31 20.30 24.28 -6.65
C GLN A 31 18.83 24.38 -6.24
N ILE A 32 18.09 23.28 -6.31
CA ILE A 32 16.69 23.22 -5.89
C ILE A 32 16.56 23.32 -4.36
N ALA A 33 17.49 22.72 -3.61
CA ALA A 33 17.48 22.79 -2.15
C ALA A 33 17.69 24.21 -1.60
N GLU A 34 18.35 25.08 -2.35
CA GLU A 34 18.57 26.50 -2.00
C GLU A 34 17.35 27.40 -2.27
N LEU A 35 16.33 26.91 -2.97
CA LEU A 35 15.14 27.72 -3.25
C LEU A 35 14.33 27.90 -1.96
N ALA A 36 14.01 29.15 -1.61
CA ALA A 36 13.21 29.48 -0.41
C ALA A 36 11.84 28.78 -0.35
N GLN A 37 11.31 28.35 -1.50
CA GLN A 37 10.07 27.60 -1.61
C GLN A 37 10.25 26.09 -1.42
N VAL A 38 11.45 25.59 -1.13
CA VAL A 38 11.76 24.17 -0.94
C VAL A 38 12.21 23.95 0.50
N ILE A 39 11.45 23.14 1.23
CA ILE A 39 11.66 22.84 2.65
C ILE A 39 12.79 21.82 2.83
N SER A 40 12.85 20.83 1.94
CA SER A 40 13.86 19.76 2.00
C SER A 40 14.01 19.08 0.66
N VAL A 41 15.21 18.61 0.35
CA VAL A 41 15.48 17.65 -0.72
C VAL A 41 16.14 16.44 -0.10
N SER A 42 15.69 15.24 -0.44
CA SER A 42 16.25 13.98 0.07
C SER A 42 16.43 12.99 -1.07
N PRO A 43 17.53 12.22 -1.13
CA PRO A 43 17.73 11.23 -2.17
C PRO A 43 16.75 10.05 -2.02
N SER A 44 16.27 9.52 -3.14
CA SER A 44 15.48 8.29 -3.17
C SER A 44 16.32 7.10 -2.73
N ARG A 45 15.75 6.20 -1.92
CA ARG A 45 16.43 5.00 -1.39
C ARG A 45 15.54 3.78 -1.52
N THR A 46 16.13 2.67 -1.95
CA THR A 46 15.50 1.33 -1.88
C THR A 46 15.74 0.74 -0.50
N PHE A 47 14.69 0.21 0.12
CA PHE A 47 14.78 -0.50 1.39
C PHE A 47 14.52 -1.99 1.17
N PRO A 48 15.30 -2.88 1.83
CA PRO A 48 15.06 -4.31 1.76
C PRO A 48 13.73 -4.69 2.40
N LEU A 49 13.16 -5.80 1.92
CA LEU A 49 11.95 -6.36 2.49
C LEU A 49 12.25 -6.97 3.86
N HIS A 50 11.52 -6.52 4.89
CA HIS A 50 11.60 -7.10 6.23
C HIS A 50 10.36 -7.95 6.50
N THR A 51 10.54 -9.21 6.89
CA THR A 51 9.47 -10.06 7.43
C THR A 51 9.53 -10.06 8.95
N THR A 52 8.41 -9.83 9.63
CA THR A 52 8.25 -10.14 11.06
C THR A 52 7.19 -11.21 11.23
N ARG A 53 7.52 -12.30 11.95
CA ARG A 53 6.57 -13.29 12.47
C ARG A 53 5.95 -12.69 13.74
N SER A 54 4.66 -12.35 13.72
CA SER A 54 4.02 -11.62 14.83
C SER A 54 2.86 -12.35 15.50
N TRP A 55 2.22 -13.35 14.87
CA TRP A 55 0.99 -13.95 15.43
C TRP A 55 1.23 -14.85 16.63
N ASP A 56 2.28 -15.68 16.59
CA ASP A 56 2.66 -16.52 17.73
C ASP A 56 3.10 -15.65 18.92
N TYR A 57 3.80 -14.55 18.64
CA TYR A 57 4.23 -13.59 19.66
C TYR A 57 3.05 -12.86 20.33
N LEU A 58 1.97 -12.59 19.59
CA LEU A 58 0.79 -11.89 20.10
C LEU A 58 -0.26 -12.83 20.74
N GLY A 59 -0.04 -14.15 20.75
CA GLY A 59 -0.96 -15.12 21.36
C GLY A 59 -2.33 -15.20 20.68
N LEU A 60 -2.45 -14.77 19.42
CA LEU A 60 -3.74 -14.56 18.76
C LEU A 60 -4.27 -15.80 18.00
N ARG A 61 -3.53 -16.92 17.98
CA ARG A 61 -3.87 -18.11 17.19
C ARG A 61 -4.97 -18.97 17.78
N ASP A 62 -5.12 -18.96 19.10
CA ASP A 62 -6.00 -19.90 19.79
C ASP A 62 -7.12 -19.13 20.49
N SER A 63 -8.35 -19.29 20.01
CA SER A 63 -9.54 -18.65 20.60
C SER A 63 -9.76 -19.05 22.05
N HIS A 64 -9.22 -20.19 22.48
CA HIS A 64 -9.24 -20.65 23.87
C HIS A 64 -8.17 -19.99 24.77
N GLN A 65 -7.19 -19.28 24.20
CA GLN A 65 -6.12 -18.57 24.93
C GLN A 65 -6.15 -17.06 24.70
N GLN A 66 -7.23 -16.50 24.15
CA GLN A 66 -7.42 -15.05 24.01
C GLN A 66 -7.86 -14.47 25.36
N PRO A 67 -6.98 -13.83 26.16
CA PRO A 67 -7.32 -13.45 27.54
C PRO A 67 -8.35 -12.32 27.61
N THR A 68 -8.65 -11.66 26.48
CA THR A 68 -9.36 -10.38 26.43
C THR A 68 -10.59 -10.35 25.50
N GLY A 69 -10.81 -11.39 24.68
CA GLY A 69 -11.89 -11.41 23.68
C GLY A 69 -11.76 -10.34 22.59
N LEU A 70 -10.53 -9.93 22.25
CA LEU A 70 -10.25 -8.78 21.37
C LEU A 70 -10.87 -8.92 19.97
N LEU A 71 -10.84 -10.12 19.39
CA LEU A 71 -11.39 -10.38 18.05
C LEU A 71 -12.90 -10.18 18.01
N GLU A 72 -13.60 -10.66 19.03
CA GLU A 72 -15.05 -10.49 19.17
C GLU A 72 -15.41 -9.01 19.40
N LYS A 73 -14.71 -8.34 20.32
CA LYS A 73 -14.89 -6.89 20.57
C LYS A 73 -14.59 -6.03 19.34
N GLY A 74 -13.61 -6.45 18.53
CA GLY A 74 -13.25 -5.80 17.27
C GLY A 74 -14.15 -6.18 16.09
N LYS A 75 -15.21 -6.96 16.31
CA LYS A 75 -16.08 -7.52 15.25
C LYS A 75 -15.29 -8.18 14.13
N GLU A 76 -14.17 -8.81 14.48
CA GLU A 76 -13.25 -9.44 13.54
C GLU A 76 -12.85 -8.49 12.39
N GLY A 77 -12.70 -7.19 12.69
CA GLY A 77 -12.31 -6.18 11.72
C GLY A 77 -13.40 -5.80 10.71
N ASP A 78 -14.67 -6.16 10.93
CA ASP A 78 -15.76 -5.83 10.00
C ASP A 78 -15.85 -4.30 9.74
N GLY A 79 -16.01 -3.95 8.47
CA GLY A 79 -16.03 -2.57 8.00
C GLY A 79 -14.68 -1.84 8.04
N ILE A 80 -13.61 -2.44 8.55
CA ILE A 80 -12.25 -1.88 8.52
C ILE A 80 -11.58 -2.23 7.19
N ILE A 81 -10.93 -1.24 6.58
CA ILE A 81 -10.19 -1.42 5.33
C ILE A 81 -8.71 -1.26 5.67
N ILE A 82 -7.93 -2.31 5.41
CA ILE A 82 -6.50 -2.34 5.66
C ILE A 82 -5.78 -2.17 4.32
N GLY A 83 -5.06 -1.06 4.17
CA GLY A 83 -4.16 -0.86 3.04
C GLY A 83 -2.79 -1.44 3.36
N VAL A 84 -2.28 -2.31 2.49
CA VAL A 84 -0.93 -2.86 2.58
C VAL A 84 -0.13 -2.40 1.36
N VAL A 85 1.07 -1.88 1.61
CA VAL A 85 2.03 -1.51 0.57
C VAL A 85 3.14 -2.55 0.62
N ASP A 86 3.17 -3.43 -0.38
CA ASP A 86 4.09 -4.58 -0.48
C ASP A 86 4.31 -4.94 -1.97
N THR A 87 4.92 -6.10 -2.26
CA THR A 87 5.25 -6.57 -3.62
C THR A 87 4.05 -7.03 -4.46
N GLY A 88 2.82 -6.71 -4.04
CA GLY A 88 1.58 -7.14 -4.70
C GLY A 88 0.82 -8.21 -3.94
N ILE A 89 -0.10 -8.88 -4.64
CA ILE A 89 -0.95 -9.93 -4.08
C ILE A 89 -1.16 -11.11 -5.07
N TRP A 90 -1.27 -12.33 -4.54
CA TRP A 90 -1.71 -13.50 -5.28
C TRP A 90 -3.19 -13.81 -5.00
N PRO A 91 -4.13 -13.27 -5.81
CA PRO A 91 -5.57 -13.26 -5.50
C PRO A 91 -6.21 -14.65 -5.46
N GLU A 92 -5.64 -15.63 -6.17
CA GLU A 92 -6.17 -17.00 -6.22
C GLU A 92 -5.90 -17.82 -4.95
N SER A 93 -5.11 -17.29 -4.00
CA SER A 93 -4.90 -17.95 -2.72
C SER A 93 -6.22 -18.12 -1.96
N ARG A 94 -6.45 -19.30 -1.38
CA ARG A 94 -7.62 -19.58 -0.51
C ARG A 94 -7.78 -18.56 0.64
N SER A 95 -6.70 -17.89 1.02
CA SER A 95 -6.73 -16.82 2.02
C SER A 95 -7.53 -15.60 1.62
N PHE A 96 -7.74 -15.40 0.33
CA PHE A 96 -8.47 -14.26 -0.22
C PHE A 96 -9.86 -14.63 -0.74
N ASN A 97 -10.33 -15.84 -0.43
CA ASN A 97 -11.72 -16.20 -0.66
C ASN A 97 -12.64 -15.26 0.15
N ASP A 98 -13.73 -14.83 -0.48
CA ASP A 98 -14.68 -13.84 0.04
C ASP A 98 -16.03 -14.46 0.47
N ASP A 99 -16.06 -15.79 0.61
CA ASP A 99 -17.15 -16.52 1.26
C ASP A 99 -17.38 -15.97 2.68
N GLY A 100 -18.64 -15.62 2.97
CA GLY A 100 -19.05 -15.04 4.25
C GLY A 100 -18.87 -13.52 4.37
N TYR A 101 -18.21 -12.86 3.40
CA TYR A 101 -18.06 -11.40 3.40
C TYR A 101 -19.32 -10.69 2.89
N GLY A 102 -19.70 -9.61 3.59
CA GLY A 102 -20.74 -8.69 3.15
C GLY A 102 -20.30 -7.82 1.97
N PRO A 103 -21.19 -6.93 1.45
CA PRO A 103 -20.84 -6.05 0.36
C PRO A 103 -19.69 -5.11 0.74
N VAL A 104 -18.90 -4.70 -0.25
CA VAL A 104 -17.81 -3.73 -0.07
C VAL A 104 -18.38 -2.45 0.57
N PRO A 105 -17.74 -1.89 1.62
CA PRO A 105 -18.23 -0.69 2.28
C PRO A 105 -18.42 0.46 1.29
N SER A 106 -19.59 1.11 1.28
CA SER A 106 -19.93 2.20 0.33
C SER A 106 -18.99 3.41 0.39
N ARG A 107 -18.26 3.58 1.51
CA ARG A 107 -17.22 4.61 1.68
C ARG A 107 -15.94 4.33 0.90
N TRP A 108 -15.73 3.09 0.42
CA TRP A 108 -14.56 2.71 -0.34
C TRP A 108 -14.60 3.35 -1.73
N LYS A 109 -13.53 4.05 -2.10
CA LYS A 109 -13.37 4.73 -3.39
C LYS A 109 -12.11 4.28 -4.13
N GLY A 110 -11.52 3.16 -3.70
CA GLY A 110 -10.35 2.59 -4.36
C GLY A 110 -10.71 1.98 -5.70
N LYS A 111 -9.68 1.52 -6.42
CA LYS A 111 -9.82 0.87 -7.73
C LYS A 111 -9.13 -0.48 -7.71
N CYS A 112 -9.63 -1.38 -8.55
CA CYS A 112 -8.90 -2.57 -8.96
C CYS A 112 -8.27 -2.29 -10.32
N GLU A 113 -6.96 -2.09 -10.36
CA GLU A 113 -6.24 -1.85 -11.60
C GLU A 113 -5.89 -3.16 -12.29
N ALA A 114 -6.19 -3.24 -13.59
CA ALA A 114 -5.72 -4.33 -14.42
C ALA A 114 -4.27 -4.10 -14.85
N GLY A 115 -3.57 -5.19 -15.14
CA GLY A 115 -2.20 -5.21 -15.63
C GLY A 115 -1.82 -6.61 -16.08
N GLN A 116 -0.53 -6.85 -16.27
CA GLN A 116 -0.01 -8.15 -16.69
C GLN A 116 -0.46 -9.29 -15.75
N LYS A 117 -1.17 -10.28 -16.30
CA LYS A 117 -1.76 -11.42 -15.55
C LYS A 117 -2.67 -11.01 -14.38
N PHE A 118 -3.15 -9.78 -14.30
CA PHE A 118 -4.08 -9.33 -13.26
C PHE A 118 -5.23 -8.56 -13.90
N THR A 119 -6.42 -9.11 -13.84
CA THR A 119 -7.66 -8.47 -14.30
C THR A 119 -8.47 -7.89 -13.14
N VAL A 120 -9.41 -7.00 -13.45
CA VAL A 120 -10.32 -6.39 -12.45
C VAL A 120 -11.13 -7.41 -11.66
N ASN A 121 -11.36 -8.62 -12.21
CA ASN A 121 -12.10 -9.70 -11.58
C ASN A 121 -11.32 -10.41 -10.46
N HIS A 122 -10.03 -10.12 -10.31
CA HIS A 122 -9.25 -10.64 -9.18
C HIS A 122 -9.53 -9.89 -7.87
N CYS A 123 -10.17 -8.72 -7.95
CA CYS A 123 -10.75 -8.08 -6.77
C CYS A 123 -12.14 -8.68 -6.49
N ASN A 124 -12.44 -8.89 -5.22
CA ASN A 124 -13.68 -9.48 -4.73
C ASN A 124 -14.13 -8.77 -3.44
N ARG A 125 -15.04 -9.35 -2.65
CA ARG A 125 -15.50 -8.69 -1.40
C ARG A 125 -14.44 -8.68 -0.29
N LYS A 126 -13.32 -9.39 -0.47
CA LYS A 126 -12.17 -9.41 0.44
C LYS A 126 -11.00 -8.56 -0.06
N ILE A 127 -10.54 -8.78 -1.29
CA ILE A 127 -9.60 -7.89 -1.98
C ILE A 127 -10.42 -6.83 -2.70
N ILE A 128 -10.78 -5.76 -2.00
CA ILE A 128 -11.69 -4.74 -2.52
C ILE A 128 -11.01 -3.72 -3.45
N GLY A 129 -9.68 -3.75 -3.56
CA GLY A 129 -8.92 -2.98 -4.54
C GLY A 129 -7.44 -3.34 -4.55
N ALA A 130 -6.82 -3.09 -5.70
CA ALA A 130 -5.45 -3.47 -6.00
C ALA A 130 -4.86 -2.42 -6.94
N ARG A 131 -3.67 -1.93 -6.61
CA ARG A 131 -2.98 -0.82 -7.31
C ARG A 131 -1.50 -1.16 -7.36
N TYR A 132 -0.83 -0.75 -8.42
CA TYR A 132 0.61 -0.89 -8.56
C TYR A 132 1.22 0.44 -9.03
N TYR A 133 2.50 0.65 -8.75
CA TYR A 133 3.20 1.90 -9.00
C TYR A 133 4.62 1.60 -9.47
N SER A 134 4.79 1.25 -10.76
CA SER A 134 6.08 0.83 -11.35
C SER A 134 6.77 1.92 -12.19
N LYS A 135 6.32 3.18 -12.14
CA LYS A 135 6.78 4.24 -13.06
C LYS A 135 8.27 4.60 -12.95
N ASP A 136 8.94 4.17 -11.87
CA ASP A 136 10.26 4.69 -11.48
C ASP A 136 11.26 3.56 -11.17
N ASP A 137 10.88 2.30 -11.41
CA ASP A 137 11.70 1.16 -11.04
C ASP A 137 12.80 0.93 -12.10
N ASP A 138 14.01 0.59 -11.65
CA ASP A 138 15.13 0.24 -12.51
C ASP A 138 14.74 -0.97 -13.38
N PRO A 139 14.84 -0.90 -14.73
CA PRO A 139 14.47 -2.00 -15.63
C PRO A 139 15.07 -3.36 -15.25
N SER A 140 16.22 -3.36 -14.57
CA SER A 140 16.88 -4.58 -14.07
C SER A 140 16.21 -5.20 -12.84
N GLU A 141 15.50 -4.41 -12.01
CA GLU A 141 14.69 -4.90 -10.88
C GLU A 141 13.28 -5.32 -11.32
N VAL A 142 12.71 -4.68 -12.35
CA VAL A 142 11.37 -5.01 -12.89
C VAL A 142 11.35 -6.28 -13.73
N ALA A 143 12.50 -6.74 -14.25
CA ALA A 143 12.57 -7.90 -15.15
C ALA A 143 12.02 -9.21 -14.56
N ARG A 144 11.83 -9.28 -13.23
CA ARG A 144 11.26 -10.44 -12.52
C ARG A 144 9.87 -10.20 -11.94
N ASP A 145 9.31 -9.00 -12.10
CA ASP A 145 8.02 -8.62 -11.54
C ASP A 145 6.98 -8.34 -12.62
N TYR A 146 5.72 -8.31 -12.23
CA TYR A 146 4.63 -8.00 -13.15
C TYR A 146 4.36 -6.49 -13.17
N ASP A 147 4.11 -5.92 -14.34
CA ASP A 147 3.48 -4.59 -14.46
C ASP A 147 1.99 -4.66 -14.11
N SER A 148 1.72 -5.02 -12.87
CA SER A 148 0.39 -5.23 -12.31
C SER A 148 0.43 -5.31 -10.78
N PRO A 149 -0.72 -5.34 -10.10
CA PRO A 149 -0.78 -5.62 -8.67
C PRO A 149 -0.43 -7.07 -8.28
N ARG A 150 -0.12 -7.95 -9.24
CA ARG A 150 0.19 -9.36 -8.98
C ARG A 150 1.56 -9.51 -8.33
N ASP A 151 1.62 -10.33 -7.31
CA ASP A 151 2.87 -10.69 -6.64
C ASP A 151 3.62 -11.78 -7.42
N ALA A 152 4.81 -11.47 -7.96
CA ALA A 152 5.74 -12.46 -8.50
C ALA A 152 6.68 -13.05 -7.43
N SER A 153 6.94 -12.30 -6.36
CA SER A 153 7.91 -12.63 -5.30
C SER A 153 7.32 -13.55 -4.21
N GLY A 154 6.02 -13.45 -3.96
CA GLY A 154 5.30 -14.17 -2.89
C GLY A 154 5.33 -13.48 -1.53
N HIS A 155 6.17 -12.45 -1.35
CA HIS A 155 6.34 -11.73 -0.09
C HIS A 155 5.07 -10.96 0.30
N GLY A 156 4.51 -10.19 -0.63
CA GLY A 156 3.27 -9.43 -0.42
C GLY A 156 2.10 -10.34 -0.06
N THR A 157 1.96 -11.46 -0.78
CA THR A 157 0.95 -12.50 -0.52
C THR A 157 1.10 -13.09 0.88
N HIS A 158 2.32 -13.42 1.29
CA HIS A 158 2.60 -13.97 2.61
C HIS A 158 2.31 -12.95 3.74
N ARG A 159 2.54 -11.65 3.52
CA ARG A 159 2.15 -10.60 4.47
C ARG A 159 0.63 -10.42 4.57
N PHE A 160 -0.07 -10.47 3.44
CA PHE A 160 -1.53 -10.38 3.43
C PHE A 160 -2.21 -11.62 4.04
N HIS A 161 -1.67 -12.83 3.85
CA HIS A 161 -2.12 -14.02 4.57
C HIS A 161 -2.07 -13.77 6.09
N ARG A 162 -1.01 -13.10 6.56
CA ARG A 162 -0.83 -12.79 7.97
C ARG A 162 -1.86 -11.80 8.46
N SER A 163 -2.31 -10.80 7.71
CA SER A 163 -3.32 -9.83 8.19
C SER A 163 -4.77 -10.37 8.25
N ARG A 164 -4.99 -11.69 8.31
CA ARG A 164 -6.34 -12.29 8.35
C ARG A 164 -7.10 -11.83 9.59
N PHE A 165 -8.25 -11.19 9.35
CA PHE A 165 -9.40 -11.32 10.23
C PHE A 165 -10.45 -12.17 9.51
N SER A 166 -10.92 -13.24 10.14
CA SER A 166 -12.01 -14.08 9.61
C SER A 166 -13.33 -13.52 10.14
N GLY A 167 -14.02 -12.67 9.37
CA GLY A 167 -15.29 -12.08 9.77
C GLY A 167 -16.49 -13.03 9.62
N LYS A 168 -17.04 -13.50 10.73
CA LYS A 168 -18.41 -14.01 10.90
C LYS A 168 -19.26 -12.93 11.59
N ARG A 169 -19.90 -12.10 10.74
CA ARG A 169 -21.15 -11.31 10.90
C ARG A 169 -21.58 -10.91 12.34
N CYS A 170 -21.57 -9.61 12.67
CA CYS A 170 -22.58 -8.96 13.55
C CYS A 170 -22.68 -7.42 13.42
N LYS A 171 -23.91 -6.91 13.59
CA LYS A 171 -24.44 -5.55 13.28
C LYS A 171 -23.69 -4.35 13.92
N LEU A 172 -23.79 -3.19 13.24
CA LEU A 172 -23.36 -1.77 13.52
C LEU A 172 -23.49 -1.27 14.99
N PRO A 173 -22.93 -0.09 15.43
CA PRO A 173 -22.56 1.12 14.68
C PRO A 173 -21.15 1.72 14.96
N ARG A 174 -20.92 2.88 14.32
CA ARG A 174 -19.71 3.61 13.88
C ARG A 174 -18.77 4.21 14.95
N SER A 175 -17.45 4.22 14.68
CA SER A 175 -16.55 5.35 14.99
C SER A 175 -15.17 5.29 14.29
N ARG A 176 -14.57 6.47 14.07
CA ARG A 176 -13.39 6.82 13.24
C ARG A 176 -12.05 6.26 13.73
N CYS A 177 -11.11 6.02 12.80
CA CYS A 177 -9.68 5.93 13.12
C CYS A 177 -8.74 6.42 11.99
N ARG A 178 -7.56 6.89 12.40
CA ARG A 178 -6.55 7.69 11.68
C ARG A 178 -5.62 6.85 10.77
N HIS A 179 -5.08 7.50 9.73
CA HIS A 179 -4.21 6.90 8.72
C HIS A 179 -2.73 7.14 9.02
N SER A 180 -1.90 6.09 8.90
CA SER A 180 -0.44 6.17 8.82
C SER A 180 -0.02 6.03 7.35
N LYS A 181 0.79 6.98 6.87
CA LYS A 181 1.22 7.10 5.47
C LYS A 181 2.61 6.49 5.29
N ARG A 182 2.82 5.76 4.19
CA ARG A 182 4.14 5.55 3.58
C ARG A 182 4.03 5.64 2.07
N ARG A 183 4.78 6.57 1.46
CA ARG A 183 5.12 6.60 0.03
C ARG A 183 6.53 7.13 -0.14
N ARG A 184 7.22 6.59 -1.16
CA ARG A 184 8.57 6.91 -1.61
C ARG A 184 8.52 8.00 -2.70
N SER A 185 9.46 8.93 -2.58
CA SER A 185 10.33 9.49 -3.63
C SER A 185 11.29 10.47 -2.94
N SER A 186 12.31 10.95 -3.66
CA SER A 186 12.89 12.25 -3.34
C SER A 186 11.75 13.27 -3.31
N CYS A 187 11.50 13.89 -2.17
CA CYS A 187 10.40 14.84 -2.01
C CYS A 187 11.01 16.22 -1.86
N ALA A 188 10.83 17.07 -2.86
CA ALA A 188 10.89 18.52 -2.65
C ALA A 188 9.54 18.93 -2.08
N ALA A 189 9.47 19.28 -0.78
CA ALA A 189 8.26 19.81 -0.17
C ALA A 189 8.26 21.34 -0.30
N SER A 190 7.15 21.96 -0.71
CA SER A 190 7.07 23.41 -0.89
C SER A 190 6.09 24.08 0.08
N ASN A 191 6.39 25.33 0.47
CA ASN A 191 5.49 26.15 1.27
C ASN A 191 4.20 26.52 0.50
N LEU A 192 3.10 26.63 1.23
CA LEU A 192 1.85 27.24 0.79
C LEU A 192 2.01 28.75 0.62
#